data_AF-A0A9W7CWI9-F1
#
_entry.id   AF-A0A9W7CWI9-F1
#
_cell.length_a   1.000
_cell.length_b   1.000
_cell.length_c   1.000
_cell.angle_alpha   90.00
_cell.angle_beta   90.00
_cell.angle_gamma   90.00
#
_symmetry.space_group_name_H-M   'P 1'
#
loop_
_entity.id
_entity.type
_entity.pdbx_description
1 polymer ?
#
loop_
_entity_poly.entity_id
_entity_poly.type
_entity_poly.pdbx_seq_one_letter_code
_entity_poly.pdbx_strand_id
1 'polypeptide(L)'
;MFTLGVIESEGVETKYSTRKKLRKFLRLPAKDKPEHDFMIVLTNDTIKEVERDIKRNDEPDNAGSKKAKRFLQTDWESFKDNPVLPVLEAYQNTVFKPELPDGLPMDRDVEHRIDVKDPSVAMYRQQWRLSPEQKTEIDEWVREVISLGNLNPPNYPSTCSPNVLCSETRWVAH
;
A
#
# COMPACT_ATOMS: atom_id res chain seq x y z
N MET A 1 -23.77 15.32 25.48
CA MET A 1 -22.41 15.76 25.10
C MET A 1 -21.50 14.68 25.65
N PHE A 2 -20.75 13.95 24.81
CA PHE A 2 -19.91 12.85 25.31
C PHE A 2 -18.47 13.34 25.41
N THR A 3 -17.86 13.14 26.57
CA THR A 3 -16.46 13.39 26.88
C THR A 3 -15.70 12.09 26.71
N LEU A 4 -14.82 11.99 25.71
CA LEU A 4 -13.82 10.92 25.65
C LEU A 4 -12.61 11.44 26.42
N GLY A 5 -12.45 11.00 27.67
CA GLY A 5 -11.29 11.29 28.50
C GLY A 5 -10.41 10.06 28.57
N VAL A 6 -9.15 10.19 28.16
CA VAL A 6 -8.09 9.22 28.49
C VAL A 6 -7.40 9.77 29.74
N ILE A 7 -7.26 8.96 30.78
CA ILE A 7 -6.56 9.36 32.02
C ILE A 7 -5.20 8.68 32.04
N GLU A 8 -4.14 9.47 32.02
CA GLU A 8 -2.82 9.07 32.51
C GLU A 8 -2.13 10.28 33.17
N SER A 9 -1.26 10.00 34.14
CA SER A 9 -0.86 10.86 35.27
C SER A 9 -0.06 12.14 34.95
N GLU A 10 0.19 12.47 33.69
CA GLU A 10 1.09 13.56 33.30
C GLU A 10 0.51 14.52 32.24
N GLY A 11 -0.81 14.74 32.24
CA GLY A 11 -1.44 15.87 31.53
C GLY A 11 -1.49 15.71 30.00
N VAL A 12 -2.67 15.40 29.45
CA VAL A 12 -2.87 15.25 28.00
C VAL A 12 -4.03 16.09 27.48
N GLU A 13 -3.80 16.63 26.29
CA GLU A 13 -4.69 17.46 25.47
C GLU A 13 -5.96 16.72 25.03
N THR A 14 -7.12 17.36 25.21
CA THR A 14 -8.45 16.77 24.97
C THR A 14 -8.93 17.06 23.55
N LYS A 15 -9.18 16.03 22.72
CA LYS A 15 -9.80 16.22 21.40
C LYS A 15 -11.28 15.90 21.44
N TYR A 16 -12.12 16.93 21.28
CA TYR A 16 -13.57 16.81 21.28
C TYR A 16 -14.09 16.40 19.90
N SER A 17 -14.96 15.39 19.85
CA SER A 17 -15.69 15.04 18.63
C SER A 17 -17.20 15.20 18.86
N THR A 18 -17.89 15.76 17.88
CA THR A 18 -19.32 16.01 17.98
C THR A 18 -20.12 14.71 17.77
N ARG A 19 -21.26 14.59 18.46
CA ARG A 19 -22.17 13.43 18.37
C ARG A 19 -22.53 13.06 16.92
N LYS A 20 -22.64 14.07 16.05
CA LYS A 20 -22.92 13.92 14.61
C LYS A 20 -21.76 13.27 13.86
N LYS A 21 -20.51 13.66 14.15
CA LYS A 21 -19.31 13.06 13.54
C LYS A 21 -19.17 11.59 13.93
N LEU A 22 -19.38 11.26 15.21
CA LEU A 22 -19.26 9.89 15.68
C LEU A 22 -20.35 8.97 15.08
N ARG A 23 -21.61 9.40 15.04
CA ARG A 23 -22.68 8.62 14.39
C ARG A 23 -22.43 8.35 12.91
N LYS A 24 -21.84 9.34 12.22
CA LYS A 24 -21.41 9.18 10.83
C LYS A 24 -20.26 8.17 10.72
N PHE A 25 -19.29 8.23 11.62
CA PHE A 25 -18.16 7.30 11.66
C PHE A 25 -18.61 5.85 11.90
N LEU A 26 -19.47 5.63 12.90
CA LEU A 26 -20.02 4.31 13.25
C LEU A 26 -21.20 3.88 12.36
N ARG A 27 -21.61 4.70 11.39
CA ARG A 27 -22.71 4.44 10.44
C ARG A 27 -24.03 4.05 11.12
N LEU A 28 -24.38 4.70 12.21
CA LEU A 28 -25.59 4.37 12.99
C LEU A 28 -26.87 4.97 12.38
N PRO A 29 -27.98 4.19 12.28
CA PRO A 29 -29.25 4.64 11.71
C PRO A 29 -29.91 5.74 12.54
N ALA A 30 -30.62 6.67 11.88
CA ALA A 30 -31.24 7.85 12.48
C ALA A 30 -32.24 7.54 13.63
N LYS A 31 -32.57 8.60 14.38
CA LYS A 31 -33.13 8.73 15.75
C LYS A 31 -34.30 7.83 16.23
N ASP A 32 -34.78 6.86 15.48
CA ASP A 32 -36.12 6.27 15.71
C ASP A 32 -36.12 4.98 16.55
N LYS A 33 -35.04 4.66 17.27
CA LYS A 33 -34.96 3.50 18.20
C LYS A 33 -34.45 3.94 19.58
N PRO A 34 -34.87 3.27 20.67
CA PRO A 34 -34.51 3.67 22.04
C PRO A 34 -32.99 3.77 22.21
N GLU A 35 -32.60 4.87 22.85
CA GLU A 35 -31.26 5.42 22.95
C GLU A 35 -30.39 4.50 23.82
N HIS A 36 -29.59 3.63 23.21
CA HIS A 36 -28.47 3.00 23.93
C HIS A 36 -27.33 4.00 23.95
N ASP A 37 -27.11 4.65 25.09
CA ASP A 37 -25.88 5.41 25.35
C ASP A 37 -24.76 4.43 25.64
N PHE A 38 -24.00 4.04 24.61
CA PHE A 38 -22.79 3.24 24.78
C PHE A 38 -21.62 4.15 25.14
N MET A 39 -21.08 3.93 26.33
CA MET A 39 -19.83 4.52 26.79
C MET A 39 -18.71 3.54 26.47
N ILE A 40 -17.86 3.88 25.51
CA ILE A 40 -16.66 3.09 25.21
C ILE A 40 -15.57 3.57 26.17
N VAL A 41 -15.38 2.84 27.27
CA VAL A 41 -14.25 3.03 28.19
C VAL A 41 -13.13 2.13 27.72
N LEU A 42 -12.13 2.70 27.05
CA LEU A 42 -10.89 1.99 26.76
C LEU A 42 -9.94 2.28 27.94
N THR A 43 -9.65 1.27 28.74
CA THR A 43 -8.56 1.34 29.72
C THR A 43 -7.22 1.33 28.99
N ASN A 44 -6.17 1.89 29.59
CA ASN A 44 -4.83 1.87 28.97
C ASN A 44 -4.36 0.44 28.67
N ASP A 45 -4.80 -0.54 29.46
CA ASP A 45 -4.53 -1.95 29.20
C ASP A 45 -5.25 -2.46 27.95
N THR A 46 -6.54 -2.13 27.76
CA THR A 46 -7.27 -2.47 26.52
C THR A 46 -6.71 -1.74 25.30
N ILE A 47 -6.22 -0.50 25.44
CA ILE A 47 -5.56 0.23 24.35
C ILE A 47 -4.24 -0.48 23.99
N LYS A 48 -3.43 -0.86 24.99
CA LYS A 48 -2.19 -1.62 24.78
C LYS A 48 -2.45 -3.01 24.19
N GLU A 49 -3.56 -3.65 24.55
CA GLU A 49 -3.97 -4.94 23.98
C GLU A 49 -4.43 -4.79 22.53
N VAL A 50 -5.28 -3.80 22.23
CA VAL A 50 -5.67 -3.47 20.85
C VAL A 50 -4.47 -3.05 20.00
N GLU A 51 -3.50 -2.32 20.54
CA GLU A 51 -2.25 -2.02 19.83
C GLU A 51 -1.41 -3.27 19.56
N ARG A 52 -1.40 -4.26 20.46
CA ARG A 52 -0.75 -5.55 20.23
C ARG A 52 -1.48 -6.36 19.16
N ASP A 53 -2.81 -6.33 19.12
CA ASP A 53 -3.61 -7.04 18.13
C ASP A 53 -3.57 -6.36 16.74
N ILE A 54 -3.51 -5.02 16.70
CA ILE A 54 -3.32 -4.23 15.46
C ILE A 54 -1.91 -4.39 14.92
N LYS A 55 -0.91 -4.59 15.79
CA LYS A 55 0.41 -5.14 15.40
C LYS A 55 0.20 -6.60 15.01
N ARG A 56 -0.42 -6.84 13.85
CA ARG A 56 -0.56 -8.14 13.19
C ARG A 56 0.84 -8.70 12.93
N ASN A 57 1.42 -9.35 13.93
CA ASN A 57 2.61 -10.19 13.79
C ASN A 57 2.25 -11.56 13.18
N ASP A 58 0.95 -11.84 13.04
CA ASP A 58 0.40 -13.10 12.55
C ASP A 58 0.45 -13.23 11.02
N GLU A 59 0.57 -12.09 10.31
CA GLU A 59 0.87 -12.10 8.89
C GLU A 59 2.39 -12.19 8.78
N PRO A 60 2.94 -13.37 8.41
CA PRO A 60 4.38 -13.47 8.25
C PRO A 60 4.76 -12.44 7.19
N ASP A 61 5.62 -11.50 7.59
CA ASP A 61 6.30 -10.65 6.64
C ASP A 61 6.86 -11.57 5.56
N ASN A 62 6.37 -11.45 4.32
CA ASN A 62 6.73 -12.42 3.28
C ASN A 62 8.26 -12.45 3.07
N ALA A 63 8.93 -11.34 3.41
CA ALA A 63 10.37 -11.16 3.51
C ALA A 63 11.05 -12.08 4.55
N GLY A 64 10.39 -12.44 5.65
CA GLY A 64 10.93 -13.31 6.71
C GLY A 64 10.71 -14.81 6.50
N SER A 65 9.91 -15.18 5.49
CA SER A 65 9.57 -16.58 5.22
C SER A 65 10.81 -17.42 4.88
N LYS A 66 10.81 -18.71 5.25
CA LYS A 66 11.89 -19.66 4.87
C LYS A 66 12.11 -19.68 3.35
N LYS A 67 11.07 -19.39 2.56
CA LYS A 67 11.13 -19.32 1.11
C LYS A 67 11.87 -18.05 0.62
N ALA A 68 11.55 -16.89 1.17
CA ALA A 68 12.26 -15.64 0.85
C ALA A 68 13.75 -15.71 1.20
N LYS A 69 14.09 -16.26 2.38
CA LYS A 69 15.48 -16.49 2.77
C LYS A 69 16.22 -17.43 1.80
N ARG A 70 15.54 -18.47 1.29
CA ARG A 70 16.11 -19.35 0.26
C ARG A 70 16.39 -18.59 -1.03
N PHE A 71 15.48 -17.75 -1.50
CA PHE A 71 15.73 -16.94 -2.69
C PHE A 71 16.89 -15.98 -2.51
N LEU A 72 16.98 -15.28 -1.38
CA LEU A 72 18.08 -14.37 -1.07
C LEU A 72 19.44 -15.06 -0.94
N GLN A 73 19.46 -16.35 -0.57
CA GLN A 73 20.67 -17.17 -0.48
C GLN A 73 20.99 -17.88 -1.81
N THR A 74 20.08 -17.89 -2.78
CA THR A 74 20.28 -18.61 -4.04
C THR A 74 21.11 -17.74 -4.97
N ASP A 75 22.42 -17.94 -4.92
CA ASP A 75 23.36 -17.32 -5.85
C ASP A 75 23.63 -18.20 -7.07
N TRP A 76 24.21 -17.61 -8.11
CA TRP A 76 24.68 -18.31 -9.32
C TRP A 76 25.58 -19.52 -9.00
N GLU A 77 26.35 -19.44 -7.91
CA GLU A 77 27.21 -20.53 -7.46
C GLU A 77 26.44 -21.79 -7.02
N SER A 78 25.20 -21.63 -6.58
CA SER A 78 24.32 -22.75 -6.19
C SER A 78 23.96 -23.65 -7.38
N PHE A 79 24.15 -23.16 -8.61
CA PHE A 79 23.85 -23.88 -9.84
C PHE A 79 25.10 -24.54 -10.47
N LYS A 80 26.28 -24.47 -9.85
CA LYS A 80 27.55 -25.02 -10.41
C LYS A 80 27.46 -26.50 -10.79
N ASP A 81 26.71 -27.28 -10.03
CA ASP A 81 26.53 -28.72 -10.26
C ASP A 81 25.35 -29.06 -11.20
N ASN A 82 24.60 -28.05 -11.67
CA ASN A 82 23.40 -28.24 -12.49
C ASN A 82 23.75 -28.22 -13.98
N PRO A 83 23.35 -29.24 -14.78
CA PRO A 83 23.57 -29.26 -16.23
C PRO A 83 22.91 -28.10 -16.98
N VAL A 84 22.01 -27.35 -16.35
CA VAL A 84 21.34 -26.16 -16.92
C VAL A 84 22.20 -24.89 -16.80
N LEU A 85 23.25 -24.89 -15.98
CA LEU A 85 24.13 -23.72 -15.76
C LEU A 85 24.66 -23.09 -17.07
N PRO A 86 25.16 -23.85 -18.07
CA PRO A 86 25.69 -23.25 -19.30
C PRO A 86 24.61 -22.49 -20.08
N VAL A 87 23.35 -22.93 -19.99
CA VAL A 87 22.22 -22.24 -20.63
C VAL A 87 21.90 -20.95 -19.87
N LEU A 88 21.93 -20.97 -18.54
CA LEU A 88 21.65 -19.76 -17.76
C LEU A 88 22.75 -18.70 -17.92
N GLU A 89 24.02 -19.11 -17.94
CA GLU A 89 25.16 -18.22 -18.19
C GLU A 89 25.04 -17.53 -19.55
N ALA A 90 24.60 -18.26 -20.58
CA ALA A 90 24.39 -17.70 -21.92
C ALA A 90 23.35 -16.55 -21.96
N TYR A 91 22.37 -16.56 -21.05
CA TYR A 91 21.30 -15.54 -20.99
C TYR A 91 21.38 -14.63 -19.75
N GLN A 92 22.43 -14.74 -18.94
CA GLN A 92 22.57 -14.00 -17.68
C GLN A 92 22.40 -12.49 -17.90
N ASN A 93 23.11 -11.94 -18.89
CA ASN A 93 23.11 -10.50 -19.15
C ASN A 93 22.04 -10.05 -20.16
N THR A 94 21.19 -10.97 -20.63
CA THR A 94 20.17 -10.68 -21.65
C THR A 94 18.77 -10.81 -21.08
N VAL A 95 18.47 -11.94 -20.44
CA VAL A 95 17.13 -12.26 -19.90
C VAL A 95 17.06 -12.03 -18.39
N PHE A 96 18.11 -12.39 -17.64
CA PHE A 96 18.14 -12.37 -16.18
C PHE A 96 18.88 -11.15 -15.62
N LYS A 97 18.50 -9.95 -16.08
CA LYS A 97 19.05 -8.71 -15.55
C LYS A 97 18.44 -8.40 -14.16
N PRO A 98 19.24 -7.89 -13.21
CA PRO A 98 18.73 -7.49 -11.89
C PRO A 98 17.82 -6.25 -11.97
N GLU A 99 18.09 -5.37 -12.95
CA GLU A 99 17.37 -4.13 -13.15
C GLU A 99 16.59 -4.16 -14.48
N LEU A 100 15.49 -3.42 -14.51
CA LEU A 100 14.68 -3.27 -15.71
C LEU A 100 15.46 -2.45 -16.74
N PRO A 101 15.51 -2.86 -18.02
CA PRO A 101 16.18 -2.08 -19.05
C PRO A 101 15.48 -0.74 -19.28
N ASP A 102 16.25 0.25 -19.70
CA ASP A 102 15.75 1.57 -20.06
C ASP A 102 14.86 1.49 -21.32
N GLY A 103 13.74 2.20 -21.27
CA GLY A 103 12.84 2.42 -22.38
C GLY A 103 11.67 1.43 -22.44
N LEU A 104 10.76 1.72 -23.37
CA LEU A 104 9.63 0.83 -23.65
C LEU A 104 10.13 -0.50 -24.19
N PRO A 105 9.45 -1.62 -23.86
CA PRO A 105 9.76 -2.91 -24.44
C PRO A 105 9.66 -2.84 -25.96
N MET A 106 10.44 -3.69 -26.65
CA MET A 106 10.31 -3.85 -28.10
C MET A 106 8.85 -4.12 -28.49
N ASP A 107 8.43 -3.53 -29.61
CA ASP A 107 7.10 -3.76 -30.19
C ASP A 107 6.86 -5.26 -30.40
N ARG A 108 5.66 -5.71 -30.04
CA ARG A 108 5.23 -7.10 -30.17
C ARG A 108 3.89 -7.15 -30.89
N ASP A 109 3.63 -8.25 -31.59
CA ASP A 109 2.34 -8.48 -32.26
C ASP A 109 1.16 -8.59 -31.29
N VAL A 110 1.44 -8.79 -29.99
CA VAL A 110 0.44 -8.94 -28.93
C VAL A 110 0.53 -7.76 -27.98
N GLU A 111 -0.54 -6.97 -27.93
CA GLU A 111 -0.69 -5.83 -27.03
C GLU A 111 -1.70 -6.14 -25.90
N HIS A 112 -1.50 -5.49 -24.74
CA HIS A 112 -2.48 -5.53 -23.67
C HIS A 112 -3.65 -4.60 -24.00
N ARG A 113 -4.84 -5.17 -24.23
CA ARG A 113 -6.06 -4.42 -24.50
C ARG A 113 -7.02 -4.50 -23.32
N ILE A 114 -7.52 -3.33 -22.91
CA ILE A 114 -8.55 -3.20 -21.87
C ILE A 114 -9.87 -2.83 -22.55
N ASP A 115 -10.81 -3.77 -22.61
CA ASP A 115 -12.15 -3.50 -23.14
C ASP A 115 -13.03 -2.87 -22.03
N VAL A 116 -13.46 -1.64 -22.28
CA VAL A 116 -14.36 -0.91 -21.37
C VAL A 116 -15.80 -1.33 -21.67
N LYS A 117 -16.53 -1.83 -20.66
CA LYS A 117 -17.93 -2.25 -20.81
C LYS A 117 -18.87 -1.11 -21.22
N ASP A 118 -18.66 0.07 -20.65
CA ASP A 118 -19.41 1.28 -20.99
C ASP A 118 -18.42 2.44 -21.25
N PRO A 119 -18.18 2.79 -22.52
CA PRO A 119 -17.21 3.83 -22.88
C PRO A 119 -17.66 5.24 -22.46
N SER A 120 -18.93 5.43 -22.08
CA SER A 120 -19.45 6.71 -21.62
C SER A 120 -19.17 6.98 -20.13
N VAL A 121 -18.79 5.95 -19.37
CA VAL A 121 -18.52 6.04 -17.93
C VAL A 121 -17.02 6.25 -17.70
N ALA A 122 -16.59 7.51 -17.74
CA ALA A 122 -15.26 7.88 -17.25
C ALA A 122 -15.21 7.71 -15.72
N MET A 123 -14.31 6.86 -15.23
CA MET A 123 -14.10 6.68 -13.80
C MET A 123 -13.05 7.68 -13.29
N TYR A 124 -13.51 8.74 -12.64
CA TYR A 124 -12.64 9.67 -11.93
C TYR A 124 -12.70 9.43 -10.43
N ARG A 125 -11.56 9.10 -9.82
CA ARG A 125 -11.39 8.99 -8.37
C ARG A 125 -10.38 10.02 -7.91
N GLN A 126 -10.74 10.83 -6.92
CA GLN A 126 -9.81 11.77 -6.30
C GLN A 126 -8.69 11.00 -5.59
N GLN A 127 -7.45 11.47 -5.77
CA GLN A 127 -6.27 10.99 -5.04
C GLN A 127 -6.51 11.06 -3.53
N TRP A 128 -6.14 10.00 -2.81
CA TRP A 128 -6.21 10.00 -1.34
C TRP A 128 -5.21 10.99 -0.76
N ARG A 129 -5.48 11.42 0.48
CA ARG A 129 -4.56 12.31 1.19
C ARG A 129 -3.28 11.54 1.49
N LEU A 130 -2.18 12.03 0.94
CA LEU A 130 -0.83 11.55 1.19
C LEU A 130 -0.11 12.54 2.11
N SER A 131 0.76 12.04 2.98
CA SER A 131 1.70 12.88 3.74
C SER A 131 2.66 13.59 2.78
N PRO A 132 3.29 14.71 3.19
CA PRO A 132 4.29 15.37 2.35
C PRO A 132 5.43 14.44 1.94
N GLU A 133 5.93 13.61 2.85
CA GLU A 133 6.99 12.62 2.60
C GLU A 133 6.56 11.56 1.59
N GLN A 134 5.31 11.07 1.70
CA GLN A 134 4.79 10.10 0.74
C GLN A 134 4.67 10.69 -0.67
N LYS A 135 4.34 11.97 -0.77
CA LYS A 135 4.26 12.65 -2.07
C LYS A 135 5.63 12.85 -2.69
N THR A 136 6.63 13.27 -1.90
CA THR A 136 7.99 13.47 -2.41
C THR A 136 8.58 12.16 -2.94
N GLU A 137 8.39 11.06 -2.21
CA GLU A 137 8.85 9.73 -2.66
C GLU A 137 8.20 9.31 -3.98
N ILE A 138 6.86 9.44 -4.07
CA ILE A 138 6.13 9.13 -5.31
C ILE A 138 6.60 10.03 -6.45
N ASP A 139 6.78 11.32 -6.21
CA ASP A 139 7.20 12.27 -7.24
C ASP A 139 8.63 12.01 -7.72
N GLU A 140 9.55 11.64 -6.83
CA GLU A 140 10.92 11.25 -7.16
C GLU A 140 10.94 9.98 -8.02
N TRP A 141 10.21 8.94 -7.58
CA TRP A 141 10.06 7.70 -8.33
C TRP A 141 9.43 7.92 -9.71
N VAL A 142 8.37 8.73 -9.81
CA VAL A 142 7.74 9.05 -11.10
C VAL A 142 8.74 9.75 -12.03
N ARG A 143 9.56 10.68 -11.53
CA ARG A 143 10.59 11.36 -12.35
C ARG A 143 11.64 10.39 -12.85
N GLU A 144 12.11 9.48 -11.98
CA GLU A 144 13.07 8.45 -12.36
C GLU A 144 12.50 7.55 -13.46
N VAL A 145 11.28 7.02 -13.29
CA VAL A 145 10.66 6.12 -14.25
C VAL A 145 10.36 6.81 -15.60
N ILE A 146 10.01 8.10 -15.58
CA ILE A 146 9.89 8.90 -16.82
C ILE A 146 11.27 9.09 -17.45
N SER A 147 12.33 9.35 -16.67
CA SER A 147 13.69 9.51 -17.19
C SER A 147 14.22 8.24 -17.84
N LEU A 148 13.84 7.08 -17.31
CA LEU A 148 14.13 5.76 -17.90
C LEU A 148 13.27 5.48 -19.14
N GLY A 149 12.28 6.33 -19.48
CA GLY A 149 11.40 6.12 -20.63
C GLY A 149 10.36 5.01 -20.44
N ASN A 150 10.14 4.57 -19.20
CA ASN A 150 9.21 3.48 -18.86
C ASN A 150 7.77 3.97 -18.69
N LEU A 151 7.60 5.28 -18.45
CA LEU A 151 6.31 5.94 -18.41
C LEU A 151 6.27 7.10 -19.40
N ASN A 152 5.18 7.19 -20.14
CA ASN A 152 4.87 8.37 -20.93
C ASN A 152 4.18 9.43 -20.07
N PRO A 153 4.46 10.73 -20.28
CA PRO A 153 3.69 11.78 -19.65
C PRO A 153 2.20 11.64 -20.02
N PRO A 154 1.28 11.95 -19.09
CA PRO A 154 -0.13 11.65 -19.26
C PRO A 154 -0.73 12.40 -20.44
N ASN A 155 -1.27 11.66 -21.41
CA ASN A 155 -2.09 12.19 -22.51
C ASN A 155 -3.58 12.01 -22.16
N TYR A 156 -4.21 13.08 -21.69
CA TYR A 156 -5.67 13.28 -21.48
C TYR A 156 -6.40 12.44 -20.39
N PRO A 157 -7.48 12.98 -19.78
CA PRO A 157 -8.04 12.47 -18.53
C PRO A 157 -9.31 11.65 -18.79
N SER A 158 -9.20 10.39 -19.21
CA SER A 158 -10.38 9.50 -19.23
C SER A 158 -10.54 8.75 -17.91
N THR A 159 -9.45 8.53 -17.18
CA THR A 159 -9.46 7.80 -15.91
C THR A 159 -8.40 8.33 -14.96
N CYS A 160 -8.77 8.59 -13.70
CA CYS A 160 -7.84 8.93 -12.63
C CYS A 160 -8.07 7.94 -11.48
N SER A 161 -7.03 7.16 -11.16
CA SER A 161 -7.02 6.19 -10.07
C SER A 161 -6.05 6.66 -8.99
N PRO A 162 -6.40 6.54 -7.70
CA PRO A 162 -5.54 7.00 -6.63
C PRO A 162 -4.34 6.06 -6.45
N ASN A 163 -3.15 6.64 -6.32
CA ASN A 163 -1.92 5.93 -5.98
C ASN A 163 -1.79 5.75 -4.46
N VAL A 164 -1.06 4.73 -4.03
CA VAL A 164 -0.71 4.46 -2.62
C VAL A 164 0.78 4.18 -2.56
N LEU A 165 1.50 4.85 -1.65
CA LEU A 165 2.87 4.46 -1.35
C LEU A 165 2.85 3.23 -0.45
N CYS A 166 3.49 2.16 -0.89
CA CYS A 166 3.67 0.95 -0.09
C CYS A 166 5.16 0.80 0.22
N SER A 167 5.54 0.73 1.50
CA SER A 167 6.92 0.40 1.84
C SER A 167 7.08 -1.12 1.84
N GLU A 168 8.18 -1.62 1.27
CA GLU A 168 8.46 -3.07 1.16
C GLU A 168 8.53 -3.77 2.52
N THR A 169 8.77 -3.02 3.60
CA THR A 169 8.90 -3.53 4.97
C THR A 169 7.71 -3.17 5.88
N ARG A 170 6.75 -2.36 5.42
CA ARG A 170 5.62 -1.91 6.24
C ARG A 170 4.44 -1.40 5.42
N TRP A 171 3.27 -2.00 5.62
CA TRP A 171 2.01 -1.36 5.26
C TRP A 171 1.79 -0.19 6.22
N VAL A 172 2.13 1.03 5.80
CA VAL A 172 1.79 2.23 6.58
C VAL A 172 0.64 2.95 5.88
N ALA A 173 -0.57 2.49 6.15
CA ALA A 173 -1.74 3.35 6.08
C ALA A 173 -1.80 4.15 7.39
N HIS A 174 -1.50 5.44 7.32
CA HIS A 174 -1.75 6.39 8.41
C HIS A 174 -3.22 6.84 8.42
#